data_AF-A0A140KBV1-F1
#
_entry.id   AF-A0A140KBV1-F1
#
_cell.length_a   1.000
_cell.length_b   1.000
_cell.length_c   1.000
_cell.angle_alpha   90.00
_cell.angle_beta   90.00
_cell.angle_gamma   90.00
#
_symmetry.space_group_name_H-M   'P 1'
#
loop_
_entity.id
_entity.type
_entity.pdbx_description
1 polymer ?
#
loop_
_entity_poly.entity_id
_entity_poly.type
_entity_poly.pdbx_seq_one_letter_code
_entity_poly.pdbx_strand_id
1 'polypeptide(L)'
;MNHQSNETYLNHPTFGLLYRICLIENDRELFTTLYAQRLFFIVVITPDNLTFDPISRSDARLLVENRLRKLRQSNIAHEYQKLNLVYQQTFQ
;
A
#
# COMPACT_ATOMS: atom_id res chain seq x y z
N MET A 1 -12.16 18.75 -10.43
CA MET A 1 -11.43 19.08 -9.21
C MET A 1 -10.33 18.04 -9.02
N ASN A 2 -9.08 18.41 -9.27
CA ASN A 2 -7.92 17.53 -9.14
C ASN A 2 -7.77 17.13 -7.66
N HIS A 3 -8.21 15.93 -7.31
CA HIS A 3 -7.90 15.35 -6.00
C HIS A 3 -6.45 14.88 -6.06
N GLN A 4 -5.56 15.73 -5.55
CA GLN A 4 -4.15 15.45 -5.37
C GLN A 4 -4.01 14.15 -4.59
N SER A 5 -3.65 13.11 -5.33
CA SER A 5 -3.39 11.79 -4.81
C SER A 5 -2.11 11.82 -4.00
N ASN A 6 -2.20 12.27 -2.74
CA ASN A 6 -1.02 12.42 -1.87
C ASN A 6 -0.27 11.09 -1.80
N GLU A 7 0.93 11.08 -2.38
CA GLU A 7 1.91 10.03 -2.17
C GLU A 7 2.25 10.04 -0.69
N THR A 8 2.20 8.87 -0.06
CA THR A 8 2.46 8.74 1.38
C THR A 8 3.70 7.91 1.55
N TYR A 9 4.66 8.52 2.23
CA TYR A 9 5.97 7.94 2.46
C TYR A 9 6.21 7.79 3.95
N LEU A 10 6.99 6.78 4.32
CA LEU A 10 7.34 6.52 5.70
C LEU A 10 8.76 5.97 5.80
N ASN A 11 9.51 6.36 6.83
CA ASN A 11 10.88 5.87 7.03
C ASN A 11 10.88 4.58 7.87
N HIS A 12 11.36 3.49 7.29
CA HIS A 12 11.68 2.26 8.02
C HIS A 12 13.11 2.36 8.60
N PRO A 13 13.34 1.97 9.87
CA PRO A 13 14.65 2.11 10.52
C PRO A 13 15.78 1.38 9.78
N THR A 14 15.48 0.23 9.17
CA THR A 14 16.45 -0.60 8.44
C THR A 14 16.48 -0.38 6.92
N PHE A 15 15.33 -0.14 6.30
CA PHE A 15 15.17 -0.20 4.83
C PHE A 15 14.95 1.17 4.19
N GLY A 16 14.99 2.24 4.99
CA GLY A 16 14.81 3.60 4.52
C GLY A 16 13.37 3.87 4.05
N LEU A 17 13.23 4.63 2.97
CA LEU A 17 11.95 5.14 2.52
C LEU A 17 11.04 4.04 1.98
N LEU A 18 9.85 3.95 2.58
CA LEU A 18 8.74 3.14 2.12
C LEU A 18 7.71 4.00 1.41
N TYR A 19 7.07 3.44 0.40
CA TYR A 19 5.94 4.03 -0.32
C TYR A 19 4.65 3.27 -0.02
N ARG A 20 3.57 3.99 0.24
CA ARG A 20 2.26 3.40 0.50
C ARG A 20 1.59 2.93 -0.79
N ILE A 21 1.29 1.64 -0.85
CA ILE A 21 0.53 1.02 -1.94
C ILE A 21 -0.96 1.31 -1.77
N CYS A 22 -1.54 0.96 -0.63
CA CYS A 22 -2.97 1.18 -0.36
C CYS A 22 -3.33 1.09 1.12
N LEU A 23 -4.51 1.63 1.45
CA LEU A 23 -5.18 1.37 2.73
C LEU A 23 -5.81 -0.02 2.72
N ILE A 24 -5.79 -0.65 3.89
CA ILE A 24 -6.38 -1.97 4.19
C ILE A 24 -7.38 -1.77 5.33
N GLU A 25 -8.11 -2.82 5.68
CA GLU A 25 -9.07 -2.79 6.80
C GLU A 25 -8.36 -2.70 8.16
N ASN A 26 -9.09 -2.12 9.13
CA ASN A 26 -8.68 -1.93 10.52
C ASN A 26 -7.50 -0.95 10.68
N ASP A 27 -7.52 0.16 9.94
CA ASP A 27 -6.50 1.21 10.00
C ASP A 27 -5.07 0.72 9.71
N ARG A 28 -4.98 -0.32 8.89
CA ARG A 28 -3.72 -0.89 8.42
C ARG A 28 -3.40 -0.41 7.02
N GLU A 29 -2.12 -0.24 6.74
CA GLU A 29 -1.65 0.27 5.45
C GLU A 29 -0.59 -0.65 4.87
N LEU A 30 -0.62 -0.86 3.55
CA LEU A 30 0.39 -1.66 2.87
C LEU A 30 1.46 -0.75 2.29
N PHE A 31 2.72 -1.02 2.65
CA PHE A 31 3.88 -0.30 2.17
C PHE A 31 4.87 -1.22 1.45
N THR A 32 5.67 -0.65 0.54
CA THR A 32 6.82 -1.32 -0.10
C THR A 32 8.07 -0.46 -0.03
N THR A 33 9.24 -1.08 -0.01
CA THR A 33 10.53 -0.37 -0.12
C THR A 33 10.72 0.26 -1.49
N LEU A 34 11.28 1.47 -1.55
CA LEU A 34 11.67 2.13 -2.81
C LEU A 34 13.08 1.73 -3.29
N TYR A 35 14.01 1.50 -2.36
CA TYR A 35 15.45 1.35 -2.68
C TYR A 35 15.99 -0.07 -2.49
N ALA A 36 15.19 -1.00 -1.98
CA ALA A 36 15.60 -2.39 -1.73
C ALA A 36 14.92 -3.38 -2.68
N GLN A 37 15.31 -4.66 -2.61
CA GLN A 37 14.67 -5.79 -3.33
C GLN A 37 13.23 -6.00 -2.82
N ARG A 38 12.31 -5.11 -3.25
CA ARG A 38 10.86 -5.04 -3.00
C ARG A 38 10.38 -5.88 -1.81
N LEU A 39 10.62 -5.35 -0.61
CA LEU A 39 10.04 -5.87 0.63
C LEU A 39 8.70 -5.19 0.90
N PHE A 40 7.77 -5.93 1.51
CA PHE A 40 6.41 -5.47 1.79
C PHE A 40 6.12 -5.51 3.28
N PHE A 41 5.42 -4.50 3.77
CA PHE A 41 5.10 -4.34 5.18
C PHE A 41 3.65 -3.95 5.36
N ILE A 42 2.99 -4.58 6.33
CA ILE A 42 1.78 -4.05 6.93
C ILE A 42 2.22 -3.07 8.00
N VAL A 43 1.74 -1.83 7.88
CA VAL A 43 2.03 -0.76 8.83
C VAL A 43 0.77 -0.45 9.61
N VAL A 44 0.91 -0.41 10.94
CA VAL A 44 -0.13 0.08 11.85
C VAL A 44 0.41 1.32 12.54
N ILE A 45 -0.32 2.42 12.40
CA ILE A 45 0.01 3.71 13.01
C ILE A 45 -0.95 3.92 14.17
N THR A 46 -0.44 3.92 15.40
CA THR A 46 -1.17 4.34 16.60
C THR A 46 -0.56 5.64 17.14
N PRO A 47 -1.24 6.38 18.03
CA PRO A 47 -0.69 7.61 18.61
C PRO A 47 0.69 7.42 19.27
N ASP A 48 0.93 6.25 19.84
CA ASP A 48 2.14 5.97 20.63
C ASP A 48 3.12 5.01 19.93
N ASN A 49 2.71 4.37 18.83
CA ASN A 49 3.51 3.31 18.22
C ASN A 49 3.36 3.22 16.69
N LEU A 50 4.42 2.74 16.05
CA LEU A 50 4.47 2.46 14.62
C LEU A 50 5.04 1.05 14.43
N THR A 51 4.23 0.12 13.94
CA THR A 51 4.67 -1.26 13.69
C THR A 51 4.87 -1.54 12.21
N PHE A 52 5.81 -2.43 11.91
CA PHE A 52 6.12 -2.88 10.55
C PHE A 52 6.13 -4.40 10.54
N ASP A 53 5.05 -5.00 10.09
CA ASP A 53 4.96 -6.45 9.99
C ASP A 53 5.34 -6.88 8.56
N PRO A 54 6.49 -7.56 8.35
CA PRO A 54 6.90 -7.98 7.03
C PRO A 54 5.94 -9.06 6.50
N ILE A 55 5.60 -8.97 5.22
CA ILE A 55 4.76 -9.96 4.53
C ILE A 55 5.40 -10.42 3.23
N SER A 56 4.98 -11.58 2.74
CA SER A 56 5.44 -12.08 1.45
C SER A 56 4.90 -11.23 0.31
N ARG A 57 5.60 -11.25 -0.84
CA ARG A 57 5.11 -10.63 -2.08
C ARG A 57 3.76 -11.20 -2.52
N SER A 58 3.53 -12.49 -2.31
CA SER A 58 2.28 -13.17 -2.66
C SER A 58 1.12 -12.68 -1.81
N ASP A 59 1.31 -12.53 -0.50
CA ASP A 59 0.29 -12.01 0.42
C ASP A 59 -0.01 -10.53 0.12
N ALA A 60 1.04 -9.73 -0.12
CA ALA A 60 0.89 -8.33 -0.53
C ALA A 60 0.06 -8.21 -1.82
N ARG A 61 0.35 -9.04 -2.82
CA ARG A 61 -0.39 -9.08 -4.08
C ARG A 61 -1.87 -9.40 -3.84
N LEU A 62 -2.16 -10.43 -3.04
CA LEU A 62 -3.53 -10.83 -2.73
C LEU A 62 -4.33 -9.72 -2.03
N LEU A 63 -3.70 -9.00 -1.10
CA LEU A 63 -4.33 -7.85 -0.43
C LEU A 63 -4.71 -6.74 -1.42
N VAL A 64 -3.82 -6.42 -2.36
CA VAL A 64 -4.06 -5.41 -3.39
C VAL A 64 -5.15 -5.84 -4.36
N GLU A 65 -5.14 -7.10 -4.81
CA GLU A 65 -6.20 -7.66 -5.67
C GLU A 65 -7.57 -7.62 -4.98
N ASN A 66 -7.64 -7.95 -3.69
CA ASN A 66 -8.86 -7.85 -2.90
C ASN A 66 -9.33 -6.40 -2.76
N ARG A 67 -8.43 -5.44 -2.55
CA ARG A 67 -8.77 -4.01 -2.49
C ARG A 67 -9.28 -3.50 -3.84
N LEU A 68 -8.64 -3.85 -4.95
CA LEU A 68 -9.11 -3.53 -6.30
C LEU A 68 -10.52 -4.07 -6.55
N ARG A 69 -10.80 -5.31 -6.13
CA ARG A 69 -12.13 -5.92 -6.25
C ARG A 69 -13.18 -5.10 -5.47
N LYS A 70 -12.88 -4.68 -4.24
CA LYS A 70 -13.77 -3.85 -3.42
C LYS A 70 -14.02 -2.48 -4.06
N LEU A 71 -12.97 -1.79 -4.52
CA LEU A 71 -13.10 -0.49 -5.18
C LEU A 71 -13.96 -0.56 -6.45
N ARG A 72 -13.83 -1.64 -7.23
CA ARG A 72 -14.65 -1.90 -8.41
C ARG A 72 -16.13 -2.09 -8.04
N GLN A 73 -16.43 -2.81 -6.96
CA GLN A 73 -17.80 -3.03 -6.49
C GLN A 73 -18.44 -1.75 -5.93
N SER A 74 -17.66 -0.90 -5.26
CA SER A 74 -18.13 0.37 -4.70
C SER A 74 -18.21 1.52 -5.71
N ASN A 75 -17.97 1.27 -7.01
CA ASN A 75 -17.96 2.27 -8.08
C ASN A 75 -17.00 3.46 -7.84
N ILE A 76 -15.92 3.26 -7.08
CA ILE A 76 -14.90 4.29 -6.82
C ILE A 76 -13.84 4.25 -7.92
N ALA A 77 -14.22 4.68 -9.12
CA ALA A 77 -13.44 4.51 -10.35
C ALA A 77 -12.03 5.13 -10.28
N HIS A 78 -11.90 6.32 -9.69
CA HIS A 78 -10.62 7.03 -9.60
C HIS A 78 -9.61 6.30 -8.70
N GLU A 79 -10.02 5.85 -7.51
CA GLU A 79 -9.15 5.08 -6.63
C GLU A 79 -8.78 3.73 -7.24
N TYR A 80 -9.72 3.08 -7.93
CA TYR A 80 -9.45 1.84 -8.64
C TYR A 80 -8.37 2.04 -9.70
N GLN A 81 -8.49 3.05 -10.56
CA GLN A 81 -7.52 3.34 -11.61
C GLN A 81 -6.12 3.60 -11.02
N LYS A 82 -6.03 4.42 -9.98
CA LYS A 82 -4.77 4.71 -9.29
C LYS A 82 -4.13 3.45 -8.72
N LEU A 83 -4.90 2.66 -7.96
CA LEU A 83 -4.38 1.44 -7.36
C LEU A 83 -4.00 0.41 -8.42
N ASN A 84 -4.74 0.34 -9.53
CA ASN A 84 -4.44 -0.58 -10.61
C ASN A 84 -3.09 -0.24 -11.26
N LEU A 85 -2.78 1.04 -11.47
CA LEU A 85 -1.45 1.47 -11.96
C LEU A 85 -0.32 1.04 -11.02
N VAL A 86 -0.48 1.28 -9.71
CA VAL A 86 0.50 0.86 -8.70
C VAL A 86 0.66 -0.67 -8.70
N TYR A 87 -0.43 -1.42 -8.80
CA TYR A 87 -0.41 -2.87 -8.87
C TYR A 87 0.40 -3.38 -10.07
N GLN A 88 0.19 -2.80 -11.25
CA GLN A 88 0.92 -3.15 -12.48
C GLN A 88 2.43 -2.91 -12.30
N GLN A 89 2.83 -1.74 -11.80
CA GLN A 89 4.24 -1.39 -11.61
C GLN A 89 4.95 -2.22 -10.53
N THR A 90 4.20 -2.72 -9.56
CA THR A 90 4.75 -3.40 -8.37
C THR A 90 4.79 -4.92 -8.53
N PHE A 91 3.76 -5.51 -9.14
CA PHE A 91 3.53 -6.96 -9.15
C PHE A 91 3.53 -7.62 -10.53
N GLN A 92 3.56 -6.86 -11.62
CA GLN A 92 3.82 -7.37 -12.98
C GLN A 92 5.24 -7.01 -13.40
#